data_AF-A0A803YD74-F1
#
_entry.id   AF-A0A803YD74-F1
#
_cell.length_a   1.000
_cell.length_b   1.000
_cell.length_c   1.000
_cell.angle_alpha   90.00
_cell.angle_beta   90.00
_cell.angle_gamma   90.00
#
_symmetry.space_group_name_H-M   'P 1'
#
loop_
_entity.id
_entity.type
_entity.pdbx_description
1 polymer ?
#
loop_
_entity_poly.entity_id
_entity_poly.type
_entity_poly.pdbx_seq_one_letter_code
_entity_poly.pdbx_strand_id
1 'polypeptide(L)' 'MCVKLELGHRAQLRKKPTTEGFTHDWMVFVRGPEQCDIQHFVEKVVFRLHESFPKPKRAQSTEWRGSTDLCDSNRA' A
#
# COMPACT_ATOMS: atom_id res chain seq x y z
N MET A 1 -3.00 -26.33 -6.19
CA MET A 1 -1.97 -25.42 -5.64
C MET A 1 -2.71 -24.35 -4.84
N CYS A 2 -2.33 -24.08 -3.60
CA CYS A 2 -2.93 -23.02 -2.79
C CYS A 2 -1.94 -21.87 -2.71
N VAL A 3 -2.39 -20.65 -3.01
CA VAL A 3 -1.59 -19.43 -2.93
C VAL A 3 -2.03 -18.67 -1.69
N LYS A 4 -1.07 -18.15 -0.93
CA LYS A 4 -1.33 -17.32 0.25
C LYS A 4 -0.88 -15.89 -0.05
N LEU A 5 -1.71 -14.94 0.35
CA LEU A 5 -1.41 -13.51 0.34
C LEU A 5 -1.58 -12.98 1.76
N GLU A 6 -0.70 -12.06 2.13
CA GLU A 6 -0.78 -11.29 3.37
C GLU A 6 -1.21 -9.87 3.05
N LEU A 7 -2.27 -9.41 3.71
CA LEU A 7 -2.74 -8.04 3.65
C LEU A 7 -2.48 -7.38 4.99
N GLY A 8 -1.99 -6.14 4.98
CA GLY A 8 -1.68 -5.45 6.22
C GLY A 8 -1.59 -3.95 6.07
N HIS A 9 -1.42 -3.30 7.20
CA HIS A 9 -1.21 -1.87 7.27
C HIS A 9 -0.35 -1.51 8.50
N ARG A 10 0.26 -0.34 8.46
CA ARG A 10 0.84 0.32 9.63
C ARG A 10 0.33 1.75 9.66
N ALA A 11 0.03 2.24 10.85
CA ALA A 11 -0.32 3.63 11.09
C ALA A 11 0.48 4.15 12.27
N GLN A 12 0.98 5.37 12.14
CA GLN A 12 1.79 6.03 13.16
C GLN A 12 1.22 7.42 13.41
N LEU A 13 0.92 7.70 14.68
CA LEU A 13 0.52 9.04 15.10
C LEU A 13 1.70 10.01 14.93
N ARG A 14 1.42 11.14 14.27
CA ARG A 14 2.41 12.20 14.09
C ARG A 14 2.56 13.00 15.37
N LYS A 15 3.79 13.46 15.65
CA LYS A 15 4.07 14.40 16.75
C LYS A 15 3.39 15.76 16.53
N LYS A 16 3.26 16.17 15.27
CA LYS A 16 2.56 17.38 14.83
C LYS A 16 1.75 17.07 13.57
N PRO A 17 0.51 17.56 13.47
CA PRO A 17 -0.27 17.43 12.23
C PRO A 17 0.43 18.06 11.03
N THR A 18 0.09 17.63 9.82
CA THR A 18 0.52 18.32 8.60
C THR A 18 -0.19 19.67 8.45
N THR A 19 0.24 20.50 7.50
CA THR A 19 -0.42 21.78 7.19
C THR A 19 -1.89 21.58 6.80
N GLU A 20 -2.20 20.46 6.17
CA GLU A 20 -3.54 20.03 5.76
C GLU A 20 -4.34 19.40 6.92
N GLY A 21 -3.73 19.25 8.09
CA GLY A 21 -4.38 18.70 9.29
C GLY A 21 -4.28 17.18 9.44
N PHE A 22 -3.49 16.48 8.63
CA PHE A 22 -3.34 15.02 8.78
C PHE A 22 -2.58 14.67 10.05
N THR A 23 -3.15 13.76 10.85
CA THR A 23 -2.63 13.39 12.17
C THR A 23 -1.82 12.10 12.17
N HIS A 24 -1.94 11.28 11.13
CA HIS A 24 -1.32 9.96 11.04
C HIS A 24 -0.61 9.81 9.71
N ASP A 25 0.58 9.22 9.75
CA ASP A 25 1.20 8.57 8.61
C ASP A 25 0.75 7.12 8.59
N TRP A 26 0.36 6.60 7.43
CA TRP A 26 -0.04 5.21 7.29
C TRP A 26 0.43 4.62 5.97
N MET A 27 0.54 3.30 5.96
CA MET A 27 0.87 2.52 4.76
C MET A 27 0.01 1.27 4.75
N VAL A 28 -0.43 0.85 3.56
CA VAL A 28 -1.14 -0.42 3.35
C VAL A 28 -0.37 -1.29 2.36
N PHE A 29 -0.47 -2.61 2.52
CA PHE A 29 0.25 -3.56 1.69
C PHE A 29 -0.45 -4.87 1.38
N VAL A 30 -0.03 -5.49 0.27
CA VAL A 30 -0.40 -6.84 -0.18
C VAL A 30 0.88 -7.55 -0.59
N ARG A 31 1.25 -8.64 0.08
CA ARG A 31 2.52 -9.35 -0.15
C ARG A 31 2.36 -10.87 -0.07
N GLY A 32 3.41 -11.64 -0.39
CA GLY A 32 3.47 -13.07 -0.09
C GLY A 32 4.03 -13.35 1.32
N PRO A 33 3.77 -14.54 1.88
CA PRO A 33 4.34 -14.95 3.17
C PRO A 33 5.84 -15.15 3.07
N GLU A 34 6.60 -14.85 4.14
CA GLU A 34 8.02 -15.23 4.29
C GLU A 34 8.88 -15.03 3.02
N GLN A 35 8.79 -13.84 2.39
CA GLN A 35 9.50 -13.45 1.15
C GLN A 35 9.06 -14.18 -0.14
N CYS A 36 7.92 -14.86 -0.14
CA CYS A 36 7.34 -15.41 -1.36
C CYS A 36 6.99 -14.29 -2.35
N ASP A 37 7.52 -14.41 -3.57
CA ASP A 37 7.32 -13.41 -4.61
C ASP A 37 5.99 -13.63 -5.36
N ILE A 38 5.07 -12.68 -5.17
CA ILE A 38 3.74 -12.69 -5.77
C ILE A 38 3.73 -12.20 -7.23
N GLN A 39 4.82 -11.60 -7.72
CA GLN A 39 4.92 -11.05 -9.08
C GLN A 39 4.70 -12.11 -10.17
N HIS A 40 4.99 -13.38 -9.86
CA HIS A 40 4.81 -14.53 -10.77
C HIS A 40 3.35 -14.75 -11.20
N PHE A 41 2.38 -14.32 -10.39
CA PHE A 41 0.96 -14.59 -10.63
C PHE A 41 0.05 -13.38 -10.34
N VAL A 42 0.59 -12.28 -9.83
CA VAL A 42 -0.11 -11.00 -9.66
C VAL A 42 0.45 -10.00 -10.67
N GLU A 43 -0.39 -9.52 -11.58
CA GLU A 43 -0.02 -8.49 -12.57
C GLU A 43 0.03 -7.09 -11.94
N LYS A 44 -0.95 -6.77 -11.09
CA LYS A 44 -1.06 -5.46 -10.43
C LYS A 44 -1.92 -5.52 -9.17
N VAL A 45 -1.67 -4.59 -8.27
CA VAL A 45 -2.50 -4.34 -7.08
C VAL A 45 -3.17 -2.97 -7.22
N VAL A 46 -4.49 -2.90 -6.97
CA VAL A 46 -5.24 -1.64 -7.01
C VAL A 46 -5.79 -1.32 -5.63
N PHE A 47 -5.27 -0.24 -5.04
CA PHE A 47 -5.78 0.33 -3.79
C PHE A 47 -6.87 1.35 -4.09
N ARG A 48 -8.05 1.18 -3.49
CA ARG A 48 -9.16 2.12 -3.57
C ARG A 48 -9.24 2.88 -2.25
N LEU A 49 -8.74 4.10 -2.25
CA LEU A 49 -8.78 5.00 -1.10
C LEU A 49 -10.10 5.75 -1.05
N HIS A 50 -10.38 6.38 0.09
CA HIS A 50 -11.50 7.29 0.24
C HIS A 50 -11.37 8.48 -0.73
N GLU A 51 -12.47 9.02 -1.22
CA GLU A 51 -12.49 10.05 -2.27
C GLU A 51 -11.87 11.38 -1.86
N SER A 52 -11.70 11.61 -0.55
CA SER A 52 -10.95 12.76 -0.03
C SER A 52 -9.47 12.75 -0.40
N PHE A 53 -8.92 11.61 -0.82
CA PHE A 53 -7.55 11.51 -1.27
C PHE A 53 -7.47 11.79 -2.77
N PRO A 54 -6.49 12.59 -3.23
CA PRO A 54 -6.28 12.76 -4.65
C PRO A 54 -5.88 11.42 -5.29
N LYS A 55 -6.43 11.19 -6.50
CA LYS A 55 -6.25 9.94 -7.24
C LYS A 55 -6.54 8.72 -6.36
N PRO A 56 -7.80 8.56 -5.88
CA PRO A 56 -8.14 7.55 -4.87
C PRO A 56 -7.96 6.12 -5.38
N LYS A 57 -7.96 5.90 -6.71
CA LYS A 57 -7.60 4.63 -7.34
C LYS A 57 -6.10 4.59 -7.66
N ARG A 58 -5.31 3.92 -6.82
CA ARG A 58 -3.85 3.79 -6.98
C ARG A 58 -3.49 2.38 -7.44
N ALA A 59 -2.88 2.25 -8.61
CA ALA A 59 -2.43 0.97 -9.18
C ALA A 59 -0.91 0.82 -9.04
N GLN A 60 -0.45 -0.29 -8.47
CA GLN A 60 0.96 -0.68 -8.39
C GLN A 60 1.18 -1.90 -9.28
N SER A 61 2.01 -1.76 -10.30
CA SER A 61 2.43 -2.88 -11.16
C SER A 61 3.52 -3.68 -10.48
N THR A 62 3.46 -4.99 -10.60
CA THR A 62 4.45 -5.91 -10.02
C THR A 62 5.80 -5.90 -10.75
N GLU A 63 5.91 -5.26 -11.91
CA GLU A 63 7.16 -5.18 -12.70
C GLU A 63 8.25 -4.26 -12.10
N TRP A 64 7.91 -3.39 -11.15
CA TRP A 64 8.91 -2.54 -10.49
C TRP A 64 9.76 -3.36 -9.52
N ARG A 65 11.04 -3.54 -9.86
CA ARG A 65 12.07 -4.20 -9.03
C ARG A 65 12.29 -3.43 -7.72
N GLY A 66 11.49 -3.75 -6.71
CA GLY A 66 11.62 -3.20 -5.37
C GLY A 66 10.30 -3.19 -4.61
N SER A 67 9.92 -4.34 -4.04
CA SER A 67 8.80 -4.55 -3.11
C SER A 67 7.42 -4.16 -3.65
N THR A 68 6.60 -5.17 -3.91
CA THR A 68 5.25 -5.10 -4.51
C THR A 68 4.17 -4.38 -3.69
N ASP A 69 4.52 -3.65 -2.64
CA ASP A 69 3.68 -3.74 -1.45
C ASP A 69 3.18 -2.40 -0.91
N LEU A 70 3.69 -1.24 -1.28
CA LEU A 70 3.45 -0.05 -0.43
C LEU A 70 2.61 1.05 -1.10
N CYS A 71 1.41 1.28 -0.56
CA CYS A 71 0.68 2.53 -0.76
C CYS A 71 0.74 3.36 0.53
N ASP A 72 1.54 4.44 0.52
CA ASP A 72 1.68 5.37 1.65
C ASP A 72 0.64 6.50 1.59
N SER A 73 0.13 6.86 2.76
CA SER A 73 -0.63 8.07 3.11
C SER A 73 -0.04 9.36 2.54
N ASN A 74 1.30 9.49 2.53
CA ASN A 74 2.01 10.72 2.17
C ASN A 74 2.01 11.05 0.66
N ARG A 75 1.20 10.32 -0.12
CA ARG A 75 0.79 10.70 -1.49
C ARG A 75 -0.60 11.35 -1.53
N ALA A 76 -1.11 11.81 -0.39
CA ALA A 76 -2.14 12.84 -0.36
C ALA A 76 -1.58 14.14 -0.97
#